data_AF-A0A8S9YJC3-F1
#
_entry.id   AF-A0A8S9YJC3-F1
#
_cell.length_a   1.000
_cell.length_b   1.000
_cell.length_c   1.000
_cell.angle_alpha   90.00
_cell.angle_beta   90.00
_cell.angle_gamma   90.00
#
_symmetry.space_group_name_H-M   'P 1'
#
loop_
_entity.id
_entity.type
_entity.pdbx_description
1 polymer ?
#
loop_
_entity_poly.entity_id
_entity_poly.type
_entity_poly.pdbx_seq_one_letter_code
_entity_poly.pdbx_strand_id
1 'polypeptide(L)'
;MSALLSTLYRVSAFGFFLFVIHSFHHFAFGHGDYSVVNFGHLSIYLTFVVLVIQSVYFLLATPVQLMKQHTLHSSLFCGTFTASLFVCLTFWVIFLYDDKLLLNNSDLRKFPLWFSHASHSVGVCTSVLDGYLSRPSSLSFVYTALLVFTLAGGYTI
;
A
#
# COMPACT_ATOMS: atom_id res chain seq x y z
N MET A 1 22.92 7.33 -8.63
CA MET A 1 22.09 7.94 -7.56
C MET A 1 22.67 7.50 -6.22
N SER A 2 22.73 8.39 -5.21
CA SER A 2 23.35 8.05 -3.92
C SER A 2 22.48 7.02 -3.17
N ALA A 3 23.05 5.87 -2.78
CA ALA A 3 22.35 4.85 -1.99
C ALA A 3 21.77 5.42 -0.69
N LEU A 4 22.41 6.44 -0.13
CA LEU A 4 21.91 7.18 1.04
C LEU A 4 20.54 7.82 0.79
N LEU A 5 20.32 8.41 -0.39
CA LEU A 5 19.05 9.06 -0.73
C LEU A 5 17.89 8.05 -0.77
N SER A 6 18.10 6.89 -1.39
CA SER A 6 17.10 5.82 -1.44
C SER A 6 16.79 5.28 -0.04
N THR A 7 17.81 5.10 0.80
CA THR A 7 17.62 4.65 2.18
C THR A 7 16.84 5.67 3.01
N LEU A 8 17.22 6.95 2.98
CA LEU A 8 16.51 8.01 3.72
C LEU A 8 15.05 8.09 3.27
N TYR A 9 14.81 8.06 1.96
CA TYR A 9 13.47 8.07 1.40
C TYR A 9 12.61 6.90 1.93
N ARG A 10 13.15 5.67 1.91
CA ARG A 10 12.42 4.48 2.39
C ARG A 10 12.12 4.50 3.87
N VAL A 11 13.06 5.00 4.69
CA VAL A 11 12.84 5.17 6.14
C VAL A 11 11.74 6.21 6.39
N SER A 12 11.77 7.33 5.67
CA SER A 12 10.70 8.34 5.75
C SER A 12 9.35 7.79 5.28
N ALA A 13 9.32 7.05 4.18
CA ALA A 13 8.11 6.41 3.67
C ALA A 13 7.56 5.39 4.66
N PHE A 14 8.41 4.55 5.26
CA PHE A 14 8.02 3.59 6.29
C PHE A 14 7.36 4.30 7.49
N GLY A 15 8.00 5.34 8.03
CA GLY A 15 7.42 6.13 9.12
C GLY A 15 6.08 6.77 8.74
N PHE A 16 5.96 7.27 7.51
CA PHE A 16 4.72 7.83 7.00
C PHE A 16 3.60 6.77 6.91
N PHE A 17 3.89 5.56 6.42
CA PHE A 17 2.87 4.50 6.37
C PHE A 17 2.44 4.02 7.76
N LEU A 18 3.36 3.94 8.73
CA LEU A 18 2.99 3.69 10.13
C LEU A 18 2.04 4.76 10.67
N PHE A 19 2.30 6.04 10.37
CA PHE A 19 1.41 7.13 10.75
C PHE A 19 0.03 7.04 10.09
N VAL A 20 -0.04 6.66 8.81
CA VAL A 20 -1.32 6.46 8.11
C VAL A 20 -2.09 5.28 8.69
N ILE A 21 -1.43 4.15 8.99
CA ILE A 21 -2.04 2.99 9.64
C ILE A 21 -2.59 3.37 11.03
N HIS A 22 -1.81 4.12 11.81
CA HIS A 22 -2.23 4.63 13.11
C HIS A 22 -3.48 5.53 12.98
N SER A 23 -3.47 6.46 12.02
CA SER A 23 -4.62 7.32 11.73
C SER A 23 -5.84 6.52 11.27
N PHE A 24 -5.64 5.48 10.46
CA PHE A 24 -6.70 4.58 10.01
C PHE A 24 -7.38 3.90 11.19
N HIS A 25 -6.60 3.34 12.12
CA HIS A 25 -7.11 2.75 13.36
C HIS A 25 -7.89 3.78 14.19
N HIS A 26 -7.33 4.98 14.37
CA HIS A 26 -7.96 6.04 15.12
C HIS A 26 -9.30 6.49 14.50
N PHE A 27 -9.41 6.59 13.17
CA PHE A 27 -10.68 6.91 12.53
C PHE A 27 -11.69 5.77 12.61
N ALA A 28 -11.24 4.51 12.55
CA ALA A 28 -12.12 3.35 12.60
C ALA A 28 -12.69 3.06 14.00
N PHE A 29 -11.87 3.19 15.05
CA PHE A 29 -12.21 2.77 16.42
C PHE A 29 -12.05 3.87 17.49
N GLY A 30 -11.60 5.08 17.12
CA GLY A 30 -11.30 6.15 18.08
C GLY A 30 -10.05 5.84 18.92
N HIS A 31 -10.13 6.11 20.23
CA HIS A 31 -9.07 5.84 21.21
C HIS A 31 -9.07 4.38 21.73
N GLY A 32 -9.61 3.45 20.95
CA GLY A 32 -9.63 2.03 21.32
C GLY A 32 -8.22 1.43 21.44
N ASP A 33 -8.10 0.36 22.21
CA ASP A 33 -6.82 -0.33 22.41
C ASP A 33 -6.32 -0.99 21.12
N TYR A 34 -5.00 -0.99 20.93
CA TYR A 34 -4.35 -1.77 19.89
C TYR A 34 -4.44 -3.25 20.25
N SER A 35 -5.38 -3.96 19.64
CA SER A 35 -5.51 -5.41 19.77
C SER A 35 -5.37 -6.09 18.41
N VAL A 36 -4.88 -7.33 18.42
CA VAL A 36 -4.82 -8.17 17.20
C VAL A 36 -6.21 -8.36 16.59
N VAL A 37 -7.25 -8.40 17.44
CA VAL A 37 -8.65 -8.49 17.01
C VAL A 37 -9.07 -7.24 16.24
N ASN A 38 -8.80 -6.04 16.77
CA ASN A 38 -9.10 -4.78 16.09
C ASN A 38 -8.34 -4.65 14.77
N PHE A 39 -7.08 -5.07 14.74
CA PHE A 39 -6.28 -5.12 13.51
C PHE A 39 -6.88 -6.09 12.49
N GLY A 40 -7.35 -7.25 12.94
CA GLY A 40 -8.07 -8.22 12.11
C GLY A 40 -9.36 -7.64 11.52
N HIS A 41 -10.13 -6.88 12.29
CA HIS A 41 -11.32 -6.19 11.78
C HIS A 41 -11.01 -5.19 10.66
N LEU A 42 -9.86 -4.51 10.71
CA LEU A 42 -9.46 -3.58 9.65
C LEU A 42 -9.07 -4.27 8.33
N SER A 43 -8.77 -5.57 8.36
CA SER A 43 -8.41 -6.31 7.14
C SER A 43 -9.56 -6.42 6.12
N ILE A 44 -10.79 -6.15 6.54
CA ILE A 44 -11.94 -6.02 5.63
C ILE A 44 -11.77 -4.85 4.65
N TYR A 45 -11.02 -3.82 5.04
CA TYR A 45 -10.68 -2.71 4.17
C TYR A 45 -9.45 -3.08 3.35
N LEU A 46 -9.64 -3.36 2.07
CA LEU A 46 -8.54 -3.65 1.14
C LEU A 46 -7.43 -2.57 1.20
N THR A 47 -7.80 -1.30 1.32
CA THR A 47 -6.85 -0.19 1.46
C THR A 47 -5.95 -0.35 2.68
N PHE A 48 -6.49 -0.81 3.81
CA PHE A 48 -5.71 -1.07 5.01
C PHE A 48 -4.70 -2.20 4.78
N VAL A 49 -5.13 -3.30 4.15
CA VAL A 49 -4.24 -4.41 3.79
C VAL A 49 -3.09 -3.94 2.90
N VAL A 50 -3.38 -3.10 1.90
CA VAL A 50 -2.36 -2.54 1.01
C VAL A 50 -1.41 -1.58 1.74
N LEU A 51 -1.88 -0.79 2.71
CA LEU A 51 -1.02 0.05 3.56
C LEU A 51 -0.05 -0.80 4.40
N VAL A 52 -0.49 -1.97 4.88
CA VAL A 52 0.37 -2.92 5.59
C VAL A 52 1.41 -3.52 4.63
N ILE A 53 1.02 -3.92 3.43
CA ILE A 53 1.95 -4.41 2.39
C ILE A 53 3.00 -3.34 2.06
N GLN A 54 2.60 -2.07 1.90
CA GLN A 54 3.52 -0.94 1.69
C GLN A 54 4.49 -0.77 2.86
N SER A 55 4.00 -0.84 4.09
CA SER A 55 4.85 -0.74 5.29
C SER A 55 5.89 -1.85 5.33
N VAL A 56 5.48 -3.10 5.05
CA VAL A 56 6.40 -4.25 4.98
C VAL A 56 7.42 -4.07 3.85
N TYR A 57 6.99 -3.60 2.68
CA TYR A 57 7.89 -3.33 1.57
C TYR A 57 8.97 -2.30 1.94
N PHE A 58 8.58 -1.13 2.46
CA PHE A 58 9.54 -0.08 2.80
C PHE A 58 10.49 -0.48 3.94
N LEU A 59 10.04 -1.35 4.86
CA LEU A 59 10.90 -1.96 5.87
C LEU A 59 11.94 -2.91 5.25
N LEU A 60 11.54 -3.75 4.29
CA LEU A 60 12.38 -4.80 3.72
C LEU A 60 13.23 -4.33 2.53
N ALA A 61 12.84 -3.27 1.83
CA ALA A 61 13.48 -2.86 0.58
C ALA A 61 14.97 -2.56 0.76
N THR A 62 15.34 -1.83 1.82
CA THR A 62 16.73 -1.49 2.13
C THR A 62 17.60 -2.72 2.47
N PRO A 63 17.24 -3.58 3.46
CA PRO A 63 18.06 -4.75 3.77
C PRO A 63 18.17 -5.72 2.58
N VAL A 64 17.07 -5.96 1.85
CA VAL A 64 17.09 -6.85 0.66
C VAL A 64 18.02 -6.30 -0.43
N GLN A 65 18.03 -4.97 -0.63
CA GLN A 65 18.96 -4.34 -1.58
C GLN A 65 20.41 -4.43 -1.11
N LEU A 66 20.69 -4.25 0.19
CA LEU A 66 22.05 -4.38 0.75
C LEU A 66 22.59 -5.82 0.65
N MET A 67 21.71 -6.81 0.80
CA MET A 67 22.02 -8.23 0.60
C MET A 67 22.18 -8.61 -0.88
N LYS A 68 22.06 -7.65 -1.81
CA LYS A 68 22.15 -7.87 -3.28
C LYS A 68 21.12 -8.88 -3.81
N GLN A 69 19.99 -9.02 -3.13
CA GLN A 69 18.89 -9.91 -3.53
C GLN A 69 17.97 -9.19 -4.53
N HIS A 70 18.49 -8.90 -5.71
CA HIS A 70 17.82 -8.05 -6.72
C HIS A 70 16.48 -8.61 -7.20
N THR A 71 16.37 -9.93 -7.37
CA THR A 71 15.12 -10.59 -7.75
C THR A 71 14.05 -10.43 -6.68
N LEU A 72 14.40 -10.68 -5.41
CA LEU A 72 13.47 -10.52 -4.28
C LEU A 72 13.01 -9.07 -4.12
N HIS A 73 13.95 -8.12 -4.19
CA HIS A 73 13.64 -6.70 -4.13
C HIS A 73 12.64 -6.29 -5.23
N SER A 74 12.89 -6.75 -6.46
CA SER A 74 12.05 -6.42 -7.60
C SER A 74 10.67 -7.08 -7.50
N SER A 75 10.58 -8.31 -7.01
CA SER A 75 9.31 -9.00 -6.75
C SER A 75 8.48 -8.29 -5.68
N LEU A 76 9.11 -7.88 -4.58
CA LEU A 76 8.44 -7.11 -3.51
C LEU A 76 7.94 -5.76 -4.03
N PHE A 77 8.77 -5.05 -4.80
CA PHE A 77 8.39 -3.79 -5.45
C PHE A 77 7.19 -4.00 -6.38
N CYS A 78 7.26 -5.01 -7.26
CA CYS A 78 6.22 -5.30 -8.24
C CYS A 78 4.88 -5.64 -7.59
N GLY A 79 4.88 -6.53 -6.59
CA GLY A 79 3.66 -6.88 -5.85
C GLY A 79 3.05 -5.67 -5.13
N THR A 80 3.89 -4.90 -4.44
CA THR A 80 3.45 -3.72 -3.68
C THR A 80 2.90 -2.62 -4.59
N PHE A 81 3.59 -2.34 -5.69
CA PHE A 81 3.16 -1.37 -6.69
C PHE A 81 1.84 -1.78 -7.34
N THR A 82 1.72 -3.06 -7.72
CA THR A 82 0.47 -3.59 -8.31
C THR A 82 -0.69 -3.46 -7.34
N ALA A 83 -0.54 -3.90 -6.09
CA ALA A 83 -1.59 -3.83 -5.09
C ALA A 83 -2.04 -2.38 -4.84
N SER A 84 -1.06 -1.45 -4.77
CA SER A 84 -1.33 -0.02 -4.60
C SER A 84 -2.03 0.59 -5.81
N LEU A 85 -1.59 0.23 -7.02
CA LEU A 85 -2.19 0.72 -8.25
C LEU A 85 -3.62 0.20 -8.39
N PHE A 86 -3.87 -1.07 -8.06
CA PHE A 86 -5.20 -1.67 -8.09
C PHE A 86 -6.17 -0.94 -7.15
N VAL A 87 -5.78 -0.72 -5.89
CA VAL A 87 -6.60 0.03 -4.93
C VAL A 87 -6.83 1.47 -5.38
N CYS A 88 -5.78 2.14 -5.85
CA CYS A 88 -5.86 3.52 -6.34
C CYS A 88 -6.86 3.63 -7.50
N LEU A 89 -6.69 2.80 -8.54
CA LEU A 89 -7.57 2.81 -9.71
C LEU A 89 -9.01 2.45 -9.34
N THR A 90 -9.21 1.40 -8.53
CA THR A 90 -10.55 0.98 -8.09
C THR A 90 -11.25 2.12 -7.35
N PHE A 91 -10.56 2.75 -6.41
CA PHE A 91 -11.10 3.89 -5.67
C PHE A 91 -11.46 5.06 -6.59
N TRP A 92 -10.54 5.50 -7.44
CA TRP A 92 -10.78 6.65 -8.31
C TRP A 92 -11.84 6.38 -9.38
N VAL A 93 -11.91 5.16 -9.91
CA VAL A 93 -12.97 4.77 -10.85
C VAL A 93 -14.33 4.83 -10.17
N ILE A 94 -14.48 4.24 -8.98
CA ILE A 94 -15.75 4.28 -8.24
C ILE A 94 -16.10 5.74 -7.88
N PHE A 95 -15.14 6.50 -7.35
CA PHE A 95 -15.35 7.88 -6.92
C PHE A 95 -15.77 8.80 -8.08
N LEU A 96 -15.15 8.66 -9.26
CA LEU A 96 -15.50 9.45 -10.44
C LEU A 96 -16.79 8.98 -11.13
N TYR A 97 -17.15 7.71 -10.99
CA TYR A 97 -18.38 7.15 -11.55
C TYR A 97 -19.62 7.49 -10.72
N ASP A 98 -19.59 7.20 -9.41
CA ASP A 98 -20.62 7.55 -8.44
C ASP A 98 -20.02 7.55 -7.03
N ASP A 99 -19.70 8.74 -6.52
CA ASP A 99 -19.13 8.95 -5.19
C ASP A 99 -20.05 8.47 -4.06
N LYS A 100 -21.37 8.39 -4.30
CA LYS A 100 -22.34 7.89 -3.32
C LYS A 100 -22.16 6.43 -3.00
N LEU A 101 -21.55 5.64 -3.89
CA LEU A 101 -21.20 4.24 -3.61
C LEU A 101 -20.19 4.12 -2.45
N LEU A 102 -19.32 5.13 -2.29
CA LEU A 102 -18.37 5.20 -1.19
C LEU A 102 -18.95 5.98 0.00
N LEU A 103 -19.66 7.09 -0.26
CA LEU A 103 -20.13 8.03 0.77
C LEU A 103 -21.40 7.58 1.51
N ASN A 104 -22.23 6.71 0.92
CA ASN A 104 -23.44 6.20 1.60
C ASN A 104 -23.14 5.07 2.60
N ASN A 105 -21.93 4.49 2.57
CA ASN A 105 -21.54 3.46 3.50
C ASN A 105 -21.19 4.07 4.88
N SER A 106 -21.95 3.72 5.92
CA SER A 106 -21.79 4.27 7.28
C SER A 106 -20.41 4.02 7.89
N ASP A 107 -19.74 2.93 7.52
CA ASP A 107 -18.40 2.62 8.00
C ASP A 107 -17.33 3.46 7.30
N LEU A 108 -17.49 3.70 5.99
CA LEU A 108 -16.58 4.55 5.22
C LEU A 108 -16.72 6.03 5.58
N ARG A 109 -17.90 6.47 6.07
CA ARG A 109 -18.13 7.84 6.54
C ARG A 109 -17.33 8.23 7.78
N LYS A 110 -16.74 7.27 8.49
CA LYS A 110 -15.84 7.53 9.64
C LYS A 110 -14.53 8.17 9.20
N PHE A 111 -14.14 8.01 7.94
CA PHE A 111 -12.89 8.55 7.40
C PHE A 111 -13.12 9.92 6.77
N PRO A 112 -12.33 10.95 7.14
CA PRO A 112 -12.35 12.22 6.44
C PRO A 112 -12.06 12.05 4.95
N LEU A 113 -12.76 12.78 4.08
CA LEU A 113 -12.63 12.65 2.62
C LEU A 113 -11.17 12.83 2.14
N TRP A 114 -10.43 13.77 2.71
CA TRP A 114 -9.02 13.98 2.39
C TRP A 114 -8.16 12.75 2.73
N PHE A 115 -8.47 12.06 3.83
CA PHE A 115 -7.75 10.88 4.28
C PHE A 115 -8.05 9.70 3.36
N SER A 116 -9.31 9.56 2.93
CA SER A 116 -9.69 8.59 1.91
C SER A 116 -8.92 8.83 0.61
N HIS A 117 -8.91 10.04 0.05
CA HIS A 117 -8.12 10.34 -1.16
C HIS A 117 -6.62 10.03 -0.98
N ALA A 118 -6.04 10.47 0.13
CA ALA A 118 -4.62 10.30 0.41
C ALA A 118 -4.23 8.82 0.58
N SER A 119 -4.96 8.06 1.40
CA SER A 119 -4.66 6.65 1.69
C SER A 119 -4.74 5.75 0.45
N HIS A 120 -5.60 6.07 -0.51
CA HIS A 120 -5.72 5.32 -1.76
C HIS A 120 -4.69 5.74 -2.83
N SER A 121 -4.15 6.96 -2.77
CA SER A 121 -3.26 7.51 -3.81
C SER A 121 -1.78 7.47 -3.43
N VAL A 122 -1.47 7.70 -2.16
CA VAL A 122 -0.08 7.92 -1.71
C VAL A 122 0.81 6.71 -1.94
N GLY A 123 0.27 5.49 -1.82
CA GLY A 123 0.99 4.24 -2.11
C GLY A 123 1.59 4.23 -3.52
N VAL A 124 0.79 4.60 -4.53
CA VAL A 124 1.26 4.66 -5.92
C VAL A 124 2.36 5.70 -6.08
N CYS A 125 2.14 6.92 -5.56
CA CYS A 125 3.13 8.00 -5.63
C CYS A 125 4.45 7.58 -4.98
N THR A 126 4.39 6.97 -3.79
CA THR A 126 5.60 6.56 -3.07
C THR A 126 6.32 5.41 -3.76
N SER A 127 5.59 4.47 -4.35
CA SER A 127 6.20 3.36 -5.10
C SER A 127 6.82 3.85 -6.40
N VAL A 128 6.20 4.77 -7.14
CA VAL A 128 6.81 5.35 -8.37
C VAL A 128 8.12 6.07 -8.03
N LEU A 129 8.12 6.87 -6.97
CA LEU A 129 9.34 7.53 -6.49
C LEU A 129 10.39 6.50 -6.09
N ASP A 130 10.06 5.46 -5.32
CA ASP A 130 11.06 4.43 -5.00
C ASP A 130 11.59 3.74 -6.27
N GLY A 131 10.72 3.37 -7.20
CA GLY A 131 11.11 2.71 -8.45
C GLY A 131 12.08 3.55 -9.28
N TYR A 132 11.86 4.88 -9.32
CA TYR A 132 12.79 5.82 -9.91
C TYR A 132 14.14 5.85 -9.18
N LEU A 133 14.11 5.83 -7.84
CA LEU A 133 15.29 5.90 -6.99
C LEU A 133 16.12 4.61 -6.98
N SER A 134 15.46 3.45 -6.92
CA SER A 134 16.06 2.14 -6.66
C SER A 134 16.30 1.32 -7.92
N ARG A 135 15.64 1.65 -9.03
CA ARG A 135 15.77 1.00 -10.35
C ARG A 135 15.73 -0.54 -10.25
N PRO A 136 14.59 -1.11 -9.82
CA PRO A 136 14.44 -2.56 -9.71
C PRO A 136 14.70 -3.24 -11.06
N SER A 137 15.27 -4.44 -11.03
CA SER A 137 15.52 -5.23 -12.23
C SER A 137 14.21 -5.70 -12.87
N SER A 138 14.19 -5.81 -14.19
CA SER A 138 13.05 -6.38 -14.90
C SER A 138 12.78 -7.80 -14.44
N LEU A 139 11.53 -8.07 -14.07
CA LEU A 139 11.04 -9.42 -13.77
C LEU A 139 10.51 -10.08 -15.03
N SER A 140 10.49 -11.42 -15.03
CA SER A 140 9.83 -12.17 -16.10
C SER A 140 8.31 -11.94 -16.05
N PHE A 141 7.75 -11.62 -17.21
CA PHE A 141 6.33 -11.32 -17.39
C PHE A 141 5.41 -12.41 -16.84
N VAL A 142 5.76 -13.69 -17.00
CA VAL A 142 4.92 -14.82 -16.56
C VAL A 142 4.75 -14.84 -15.04
N TYR A 143 5.85 -14.67 -14.29
CA TYR A 143 5.79 -14.64 -12.82
C TYR A 143 5.09 -13.40 -12.31
N THR A 144 5.29 -12.27 -12.97
CA THR A 144 4.57 -11.03 -12.67
C THR A 144 3.06 -11.20 -12.91
N ALA A 145 2.65 -11.74 -14.06
CA ALA A 145 1.24 -11.97 -14.36
C ALA A 145 0.57 -12.89 -13.32
N LEU A 146 1.22 -14.01 -12.97
CA LEU A 146 0.70 -14.91 -11.92
C LEU A 146 0.54 -14.22 -10.56
N LEU A 147 1.52 -13.40 -10.16
CA LEU A 147 1.45 -12.62 -8.91
C LEU A 147 0.26 -11.65 -8.93
N VAL A 148 0.09 -10.90 -10.02
CA VAL A 148 -1.01 -9.94 -10.19
C VAL A 148 -2.36 -10.65 -10.18
N PHE A 149 -2.50 -11.75 -10.93
CA PHE A 149 -3.75 -12.52 -10.96
C PHE A 149 -4.08 -13.16 -9.62
N THR A 150 -3.09 -13.59 -8.84
CA THR A 150 -3.31 -14.13 -7.49
C THR A 150 -3.78 -13.05 -6.54
N LEU A 151 -3.14 -11.86 -6.58
CA LEU A 151 -3.50 -10.72 -5.75
C LEU A 151 -4.90 -10.18 -6.08
N ALA A 152 -5.24 -10.06 -7.37
CA ALA A 152 -6.56 -9.60 -7.81
C ALA A 152 -7.65 -10.68 -7.62
N GLY A 153 -7.36 -11.93 -7.97
CA GLY A 153 -8.29 -13.05 -7.90
C GLY A 153 -8.63 -13.47 -6.47
N GLY A 154 -7.70 -13.34 -5.53
CA GLY A 154 -7.92 -13.65 -4.12
C GLY A 154 -8.93 -12.74 -3.41
N TYR A 155 -9.27 -11.58 -3.99
CA TYR A 155 -10.28 -10.66 -3.47
C TYR A 155 -11.64 -10.74 -4.19
N THR A 156 -11.75 -11.58 -5.23
CA THR A 156 -12.99 -11.78 -6.02
C THR A 156 -13.75 -13.07 -5.68
N ILE A 157 -13.28 -13.84 -4.70
CA ILE A 157 -13.90 -15.08 -4.19
C ILE A 157 -14.33 -14.82 -2.75
#